data_AF-A0A9X9F154-F1
#
_entry.id   AF-A0A9X9F154-F1
#
_cell.length_a   1.000
_cell.length_b   1.000
_cell.length_c   1.000
_cell.angle_alpha   90.00
_cell.angle_beta   90.00
_cell.angle_gamma   90.00
#
_symmetry.space_group_name_H-M   'P 1'
#
loop_
_entity.id
_entity.type
_entity.pdbx_description
1 polymer ?
#
loop_
_entity_poly.entity_id
_entity_poly.type
_entity_poly.pdbx_seq_one_letter_code
_entity_poly.pdbx_strand_id
1 'polypeptide(L)'
;HCFQQISGEDHSEWTVRIIQEDEEIRTILNQTPRLLDDVTKALTEDGVFPIIDELLFNSLGMDQLDFWNRDLYYSSLELEGLQIEGLIANMRLIDGKLVIEESGIPFIEQLMKMKEGLYNNG
;
A
#
# COMPACT_ATOMS: atom_id res chain seq x y z
N HIS A 1 4.12 14.50 -4.85
CA HIS A 1 4.65 14.69 -6.22
C HIS A 1 5.00 16.14 -6.58
N CYS A 2 4.13 17.14 -6.39
CA CYS A 2 4.44 18.54 -6.75
C CYS A 2 5.75 19.06 -6.11
N PHE A 3 5.95 18.83 -4.81
CA PHE A 3 7.17 19.23 -4.11
C PHE A 3 8.41 18.52 -4.69
N GLN A 4 8.37 17.19 -4.82
CA GLN A 4 9.44 16.38 -5.42
C GLN A 4 9.83 16.85 -6.83
N GLN A 5 8.87 17.27 -7.67
CA GLN A 5 9.16 17.81 -9.00
C GLN A 5 9.96 19.12 -8.96
N ILE A 6 9.81 19.92 -7.91
CA ILE A 6 10.47 21.21 -7.76
C ILE A 6 11.81 21.07 -7.03
N SER A 7 11.86 20.25 -5.97
CA SER A 7 13.04 20.11 -5.11
C SER A 7 13.98 18.97 -5.52
N GLY A 8 13.48 17.97 -6.25
CA GLY A 8 14.19 16.72 -6.52
C GLY A 8 14.17 15.73 -5.34
N GLU A 9 13.52 16.07 -4.24
CA GLU A 9 13.49 15.27 -3.01
C GLU A 9 12.48 14.12 -3.11
N ASP A 10 12.94 12.88 -2.91
CA ASP A 10 12.08 11.69 -2.95
C ASP A 10 11.47 11.37 -1.57
N HIS A 11 10.14 11.28 -1.50
CA HIS A 11 9.42 10.97 -0.27
C HIS A 11 9.75 9.57 0.30
N SER A 12 10.11 8.61 -0.55
CA SER A 12 10.54 7.27 -0.11
C SER A 12 11.88 7.34 0.60
N GLU A 13 12.83 8.14 0.08
CA GLU A 13 14.12 8.37 0.74
C GLU A 13 13.94 9.06 2.09
N TRP A 14 13.08 10.08 2.15
CA TRP A 14 12.78 10.77 3.41
C TRP A 14 12.11 9.85 4.42
N THR A 15 11.22 8.96 3.99
CA THR A 15 10.59 7.96 4.88
C THR A 15 11.63 7.07 5.54
N VAL A 16 12.56 6.52 4.75
CA VAL A 16 13.66 5.68 5.27
C VAL A 16 14.54 6.47 6.23
N ARG A 17 14.92 7.70 5.87
CA ARG A 17 15.73 8.56 6.73
C ARG A 17 15.05 8.88 8.05
N ILE A 18 13.77 9.25 8.04
CA ILE A 18 13.01 9.51 9.27
C ILE A 18 13.04 8.26 10.17
N ILE A 19 12.77 7.08 9.63
CA ILE A 19 12.77 5.82 10.41
C ILE A 19 14.16 5.52 11.01
N GLN A 20 15.24 5.83 10.27
CA GLN A 20 16.61 5.54 10.68
C GLN A 20 17.26 6.61 11.57
N GLU A 21 16.80 7.86 11.48
CA GLU A 21 17.42 9.02 12.13
C GLU A 21 16.60 9.51 13.35
N ASP A 22 15.27 9.37 13.33
CA ASP A 22 14.39 9.83 14.42
C ASP A 22 14.59 9.02 15.71
N GLU A 23 14.83 9.72 16.82
CA GLU A 23 15.16 9.09 18.10
C GLU A 23 13.99 8.26 18.66
N GLU A 24 12.76 8.73 18.52
CA GLU A 24 11.57 8.07 19.06
C GLU A 24 11.28 6.79 18.27
N ILE A 25 11.24 6.88 16.95
CA ILE A 25 10.99 5.73 16.06
C ILE A 25 12.05 4.65 16.27
N ARG A 26 13.34 5.03 16.29
CA ARG A 26 14.42 4.08 16.54
C ARG A 26 14.32 3.45 17.91
N THR A 27 13.97 4.23 18.94
CA THR A 27 13.81 3.70 20.30
C THR A 27 12.73 2.64 20.34
N ILE A 28 11.60 2.86 19.66
CA ILE A 28 10.50 1.90 19.54
C ILE A 28 10.94 0.64 18.77
N LEU A 29 11.48 0.82 17.55
CA LEU A 29 11.82 -0.32 16.70
C LEU A 29 12.97 -1.18 17.27
N ASN A 30 13.91 -0.58 18.00
CA ASN A 30 15.01 -1.31 18.64
C ASN A 30 14.59 -2.12 19.88
N GLN A 31 13.34 -2.01 20.35
CA GLN A 31 12.81 -2.90 21.40
C GLN A 31 12.77 -4.36 20.93
N THR A 32 12.69 -4.58 19.62
CA THR A 32 12.73 -5.91 19.02
C THR A 32 14.04 -6.06 18.22
N PRO A 33 14.86 -7.10 18.50
CA PRO A 33 16.12 -7.30 17.78
C PRO A 33 15.92 -7.36 16.27
N ARG A 34 16.73 -6.60 15.52
CA ARG A 34 16.74 -6.47 14.04
C ARG A 34 15.53 -5.78 13.39
N LEU A 35 14.47 -5.45 14.13
CA LEU A 35 13.25 -4.92 13.53
C LEU A 35 13.47 -3.59 12.78
N LEU A 36 14.34 -2.69 13.25
CA LEU A 36 14.67 -1.46 12.53
C LEU A 36 15.25 -1.72 11.14
N ASP A 37 16.15 -2.70 11.04
CA ASP A 37 16.79 -3.11 9.78
C ASP A 37 15.78 -3.83 8.87
N ASP A 38 14.96 -4.71 9.44
CA ASP A 38 13.91 -5.42 8.69
C ASP A 38 12.84 -4.44 8.14
N VAL A 39 12.41 -3.45 8.93
CA VAL A 39 11.46 -2.41 8.49
C VAL A 39 12.08 -1.54 7.39
N THR A 40 13.35 -1.17 7.53
CA THR A 40 14.07 -0.43 6.48
C THR A 40 14.02 -1.21 5.16
N LYS A 41 14.41 -2.50 5.19
CA LYS A 41 14.45 -3.38 4.02
C LYS A 41 13.08 -3.61 3.38
N ALA A 42 12.03 -3.67 4.20
CA ALA A 42 10.66 -3.78 3.71
C ALA A 42 10.18 -2.52 2.97
N LEU A 43 10.73 -1.35 3.29
CA LEU A 43 10.33 -0.08 2.68
C LEU A 43 11.14 0.27 1.43
N THR A 44 12.26 -0.41 1.19
CA THR A 44 13.16 -0.18 0.04
C THR A 44 12.92 -1.13 -1.13
N GLU A 45 11.94 -2.04 -1.05
CA GLU A 45 11.61 -3.03 -2.10
C GLU A 45 12.83 -3.88 -2.52
N ASP A 46 13.68 -4.24 -1.54
CA ASP A 46 14.94 -4.95 -1.80
C ASP A 46 14.74 -6.47 -2.09
N GLY A 47 13.50 -6.95 -2.20
CA GLY A 47 13.18 -8.36 -2.47
C GLY A 47 13.46 -9.30 -1.30
N VAL A 48 13.78 -8.76 -0.12
CA VAL A 48 14.10 -9.52 1.10
C VAL A 48 12.87 -10.24 1.63
N PHE A 49 11.71 -9.61 1.49
CA PHE A 49 10.43 -10.11 2.01
C PHE A 49 9.39 -10.12 0.90
N PRO A 50 9.40 -11.11 -0.01
CA PRO A 50 8.56 -11.10 -1.21
C PRO A 50 7.08 -10.87 -0.94
N ILE A 51 6.52 -11.45 0.12
CA ILE A 51 5.11 -11.24 0.49
C ILE A 51 4.85 -9.81 0.98
N ILE A 52 5.80 -9.18 1.67
CA ILE A 52 5.66 -7.81 2.16
C ILE A 52 5.74 -6.85 0.97
N ASP A 53 6.67 -7.08 0.05
CA ASP A 53 6.80 -6.27 -1.16
C ASP A 53 5.51 -6.32 -2.00
N GLU A 54 4.93 -7.51 -2.17
CA GLU A 54 3.64 -7.70 -2.84
C GLU A 54 2.48 -6.97 -2.13
N LEU A 55 2.52 -6.87 -0.80
CA LEU A 55 1.48 -6.20 -0.01
C LEU A 55 1.65 -4.67 0.03
N LEU A 56 2.86 -4.15 -0.16
CA LEU A 56 3.15 -2.72 -0.08
C LEU A 56 3.13 -2.04 -1.45
N PHE A 57 3.77 -2.65 -2.46
CA PHE A 57 4.12 -1.95 -3.71
C PHE A 57 3.28 -2.35 -4.94
N ASN A 58 2.64 -3.52 -4.93
CA ASN A 58 1.86 -3.97 -6.10
C ASN A 58 0.48 -3.32 -6.22
N SER A 59 -0.19 -3.53 -7.36
CA SER A 59 -1.48 -2.90 -7.70
C SER A 59 -2.65 -3.25 -6.78
N LEU A 60 -2.49 -4.24 -5.90
CA LEU A 60 -3.42 -4.60 -4.82
C LEU A 60 -2.80 -4.38 -3.44
N GLY A 61 -1.78 -3.52 -3.38
CA GLY A 61 -1.11 -3.14 -2.15
C GLY A 61 -2.09 -2.45 -1.20
N MET A 62 -1.87 -2.67 0.09
CA MET A 62 -2.79 -2.24 1.14
C MET A 62 -2.95 -0.72 1.19
N ASP A 63 -1.89 0.03 0.88
CA ASP A 63 -1.94 1.49 0.76
C ASP A 63 -2.93 1.94 -0.32
N GLN A 64 -2.90 1.29 -1.50
CA GLN A 64 -3.79 1.62 -2.60
C GLN A 64 -5.25 1.31 -2.27
N LEU A 65 -5.52 0.15 -1.68
CA LEU A 65 -6.86 -0.24 -1.27
C LEU A 65 -7.43 0.70 -0.21
N ASP A 66 -6.60 1.16 0.72
CA ASP A 66 -6.99 2.12 1.74
C ASP A 66 -7.31 3.49 1.13
N PHE A 67 -6.38 4.09 0.36
CA PHE A 67 -6.61 5.45 -0.11
C PHE A 67 -7.77 5.52 -1.10
N TRP A 68 -7.98 4.53 -1.98
CA TRP A 68 -9.14 4.58 -2.89
C TRP A 68 -10.47 4.53 -2.14
N ASN A 69 -10.59 3.69 -1.12
CA ASN A 69 -11.83 3.63 -0.33
C ASN A 69 -12.02 4.89 0.51
N ARG A 70 -10.94 5.39 1.10
CA ARG A 70 -10.96 6.62 1.90
C ARG A 70 -11.34 7.82 1.04
N ASP A 71 -10.71 7.97 -0.12
CA ASP A 71 -10.97 9.07 -1.06
C ASP A 71 -12.40 9.00 -1.56
N LEU A 72 -12.91 7.81 -1.91
CA LEU A 72 -14.31 7.65 -2.29
C LEU A 72 -15.25 8.07 -1.15
N TYR A 73 -15.00 7.61 0.08
CA TYR A 73 -15.82 7.93 1.25
C TYR A 73 -15.91 9.43 1.51
N TYR A 74 -14.81 10.17 1.30
CA TYR A 74 -14.78 11.63 1.48
C TYR A 74 -15.14 12.42 0.22
N SER A 75 -15.31 11.76 -0.92
CA SER A 75 -15.78 12.38 -2.17
C SER A 75 -17.29 12.61 -2.16
N SER A 76 -17.78 13.35 -3.16
CA SER A 76 -19.21 13.47 -3.44
C SER A 76 -19.71 12.42 -4.45
N LEU A 77 -18.89 11.42 -4.80
CA LEU A 77 -19.25 10.43 -5.81
C LEU A 77 -20.22 9.40 -5.22
N GLU A 78 -21.34 9.20 -5.91
CA GLU A 78 -22.33 8.18 -5.54
C GLU A 78 -21.92 6.80 -6.10
N LEU A 79 -20.77 6.29 -5.64
CA LEU A 79 -20.28 4.94 -5.97
C LEU A 79 -20.26 4.06 -4.72
N GLU A 80 -20.41 2.75 -4.92
CA GLU A 80 -20.29 1.77 -3.83
C GLU A 80 -18.82 1.50 -3.52
N GLY A 81 -18.43 1.72 -2.25
CA GLY A 81 -17.09 1.42 -1.75
C GLY A 81 -16.77 -0.08 -1.74
N LEU A 82 -15.50 -0.41 -1.92
CA LEU A 82 -15.03 -1.78 -1.99
C LEU A 82 -15.14 -2.45 -0.62
N GLN A 83 -15.72 -3.66 -0.58
CA GLN A 83 -15.67 -4.53 0.59
C GLN A 83 -14.26 -5.15 0.70
N ILE A 84 -13.34 -4.42 1.33
CA ILE A 84 -11.91 -4.78 1.41
C ILE A 84 -11.74 -6.17 2.06
N GLU A 85 -12.53 -6.49 3.09
CA GLU A 85 -12.48 -7.79 3.77
C GLU A 85 -12.79 -8.95 2.81
N GLY A 86 -13.74 -8.73 1.89
CA GLY A 86 -14.10 -9.71 0.87
C GLY A 86 -12.96 -9.91 -0.14
N LEU A 87 -12.31 -8.83 -0.58
CA LEU A 87 -11.14 -8.91 -1.46
C LEU A 87 -9.98 -9.64 -0.78
N ILE A 88 -9.63 -9.26 0.46
CA ILE A 88 -8.56 -9.89 1.26
C ILE A 88 -8.84 -11.38 1.48
N ALA A 89 -10.08 -11.77 1.76
CA ALA A 89 -10.46 -13.18 1.93
C ALA A 89 -10.20 -14.04 0.67
N ASN A 90 -10.19 -13.42 -0.51
CA ASN A 90 -9.91 -14.06 -1.79
C ASN A 90 -8.44 -13.94 -2.24
N MET A 91 -7.57 -13.29 -1.46
CA MET A 91 -6.14 -13.22 -1.75
C MET A 91 -5.43 -14.54 -1.45
N ARG A 92 -4.49 -14.93 -2.31
CA ARG A 92 -3.65 -16.12 -2.15
C ARG A 92 -2.21 -15.78 -2.49
N LEU A 93 -1.27 -16.43 -1.80
CA LEU A 93 0.14 -16.40 -2.17
C LEU A 93 0.46 -17.67 -2.95
N ILE A 94 0.77 -17.53 -4.23
CA ILE A 94 1.17 -18.66 -5.10
C ILE A 94 2.47 -18.28 -5.79
N ASP A 95 3.49 -19.14 -5.65
CA ASP A 95 4.83 -18.93 -6.24
C ASP A 95 5.44 -17.55 -5.95
N GLY A 96 5.23 -17.05 -4.72
CA GLY A 96 5.74 -15.77 -4.27
C GLY A 96 4.97 -14.55 -4.77
N LYS A 97 3.83 -14.74 -5.45
CA LYS A 97 2.97 -13.66 -5.96
C LYS A 97 1.63 -13.62 -5.25
N LEU A 98 1.16 -12.41 -4.96
CA LEU A 98 -0.19 -12.19 -4.47
C LEU A 98 -1.17 -12.27 -5.63
N VAL A 99 -2.03 -13.28 -5.61
CA VAL A 99 -3.06 -13.55 -6.63
C VAL A 99 -4.44 -13.54 -6.00
N ILE A 100 -5.47 -13.46 -6.84
CA ILE A 100 -6.87 -13.44 -6.42
C ILE A 100 -7.56 -14.70 -6.92
N GLU A 101 -8.28 -15.40 -6.04
CA GLU A 101 -9.14 -16.51 -6.44
C GLU A 101 -10.24 -16.06 -7.40
N GLU A 102 -10.76 -16.97 -8.21
CA GLU A 102 -11.84 -16.70 -9.15
C GLU A 102 -13.08 -16.11 -8.46
N SER A 103 -13.41 -16.57 -7.24
CA SER A 103 -14.48 -16.01 -6.42
C SER A 103 -14.26 -14.55 -6.01
N GLY A 104 -13.03 -14.05 -6.13
CA GLY A 104 -12.66 -12.66 -5.85
C GLY A 104 -12.83 -11.71 -7.04
N ILE A 105 -13.12 -12.22 -8.24
CA ILE A 105 -13.27 -11.39 -9.45
C ILE A 105 -14.27 -10.24 -9.28
N PRO A 106 -15.46 -10.42 -8.66
CA PRO A 106 -16.41 -9.32 -8.48
C PRO A 106 -15.83 -8.14 -7.68
N PHE A 107 -14.96 -8.39 -6.70
CA PHE A 107 -14.29 -7.33 -5.94
C PHE A 107 -13.28 -6.57 -6.80
N ILE A 108 -12.58 -7.26 -7.70
CA ILE A 108 -11.68 -6.63 -8.66
C ILE A 108 -12.45 -5.77 -9.66
N GLU A 109 -13.59 -6.23 -10.17
CA GLU A 109 -14.45 -5.44 -11.04
C GLU A 109 -14.97 -4.18 -10.35
N GLN A 110 -15.39 -4.30 -9.08
CA GLN A 110 -15.80 -3.16 -8.26
C GLN A 110 -14.65 -2.17 -8.06
N LEU A 111 -13.46 -2.67 -7.74
CA LEU A 111 -12.26 -1.84 -7.61
C LEU A 111 -11.97 -1.06 -8.88
N MET A 112 -12.07 -1.68 -10.07
CA MET A 112 -11.86 -0.99 -11.34
C MET A 112 -12.87 0.14 -11.57
N LYS A 113 -14.17 -0.08 -11.26
CA LYS A 113 -15.21 0.96 -11.36
C LYS A 113 -14.94 2.13 -10.42
N MET A 114 -14.53 1.83 -9.19
CA MET A 114 -14.18 2.86 -8.20
C MET A 114 -12.99 3.70 -8.68
N LYS A 115 -11.93 3.04 -9.17
CA LYS A 115 -10.75 3.72 -9.71
C LYS A 115 -11.08 4.61 -10.91
N GLU A 116 -11.88 4.11 -11.84
CA GLU A 116 -12.34 4.89 -13.00
C GLU A 116 -13.17 6.10 -12.56
N GLY A 117 -14.07 5.91 -11.60
CA GLY A 117 -14.91 6.96 -11.04
C GLY A 117 -14.09 8.08 -10.39
N LEU A 118 -13.15 7.71 -9.50
CA LEU A 118 -12.25 8.64 -8.82
C LEU A 118 -11.32 9.35 -9.79
N TYR A 119 -10.74 8.65 -10.77
CA TYR A 119 -9.83 9.27 -11.72
C TYR A 119 -10.53 10.30 -12.63
N ASN A 120 -11.76 10.00 -13.07
CA ASN A 120 -12.48 10.85 -14.01
C ASN A 120 -13.23 12.01 -13.33
N ASN A 121 -13.58 11.89 -12.05
CA ASN A 121 -14.51 12.79 -11.38
C ASN A 121 -14.06 13.27 -9.98
N GLY A 122 -12.91 12.78 -9.48
CA GLY A 122 -12.31 13.17 -8.20
C GLY A 122 -11.35 14.35 -8.30
#